data_AF-A0A4E0RCN2-F1
#
_entry.id   AF-A0A4E0RCN2-F1
#
_cell.length_a   1.000
_cell.length_b   1.000
_cell.length_c   1.000
_cell.angle_alpha   90.00
_cell.angle_beta   90.00
_cell.angle_gamma   90.00
#
_symmetry.space_group_name_H-M   'P 1'
#
loop_
_entity.id
_entity.type
_entity.pdbx_description
1 polymer ?
#
loop_
_entity_poly.entity_id
_entity_poly.type
_entity_poly.pdbx_seq_one_letter_code
_entity_poly.pdbx_strand_id
1 'polypeptide(L)'
;MQPYASMFVRPLIEIINRQNTPKTLHENTAITIGRLGFVCPTEVAPHLSLFIRHWCLFLRNIRDNDEKDSAFRGICNLITLNPAGVLNDFLFFCDAVASWNSPKEDLKERFHAVGFRVTVLMSISFVSCVQKRA
;
A
#
# COMPACT_ATOMS: atom_id res chain seq x y z
N MET A 1 -7.54 18.79 -7.05
CA MET A 1 -6.39 17.86 -6.93
C MET A 1 -6.23 16.94 -8.14
N GLN A 2 -7.31 16.38 -8.70
CA GLN A 2 -7.23 15.41 -9.81
C GLN A 2 -6.30 15.77 -10.98
N PRO A 3 -6.29 17.00 -11.55
CA PRO A 3 -5.41 17.29 -12.70
C PRO A 3 -3.93 17.40 -12.36
N TYR A 4 -3.57 17.51 -11.08
CA TYR A 4 -2.17 17.67 -10.63
C TYR A 4 -1.60 16.41 -9.99
N ALA A 5 -2.45 15.44 -9.62
CA ALA A 5 -2.04 14.25 -8.88
C ALA A 5 -0.97 13.45 -9.64
N SER A 6 -1.15 13.26 -10.94
CA SER A 6 -0.22 12.54 -11.82
C SER A 6 1.18 13.16 -11.87
N MET A 7 1.30 14.48 -11.65
CA MET A 7 2.60 15.18 -11.60
C MET A 7 3.41 14.82 -10.36
N PHE A 8 2.75 14.44 -9.25
CA PHE A 8 3.41 14.13 -7.99
C PHE A 8 3.67 12.63 -7.80
N VAL A 9 2.87 11.76 -8.41
CA VAL A 9 3.01 10.30 -8.25
C VAL A 9 4.38 9.81 -8.67
N ARG A 10 4.88 10.21 -9.85
CA ARG A 10 6.17 9.74 -10.36
C ARG A 10 7.36 10.20 -9.50
N PRO A 11 7.53 11.50 -9.17
CA PRO A 11 8.61 11.94 -8.29
C PRO A 11 8.58 11.27 -6.91
N LEU A 12 7.39 11.06 -6.32
CA LEU A 12 7.28 10.40 -5.03
C LEU A 12 7.71 8.93 -5.08
N ILE A 13 7.39 8.22 -6.17
CA ILE A 13 7.85 6.85 -6.42
C ILE A 13 9.38 6.81 -6.62
N GLU A 14 9.96 7.80 -7.28
CA GLU A 14 11.42 7.90 -7.41
C GLU A 14 12.09 8.12 -6.05
N ILE A 15 11.56 9.03 -5.23
CA ILE A 15 12.11 9.35 -3.90
C ILE A 15 12.03 8.14 -2.97
N ILE A 16 10.90 7.43 -2.92
CA ILE A 16 10.73 6.29 -2.01
C ILE A 16 11.65 5.11 -2.37
N ASN A 17 12.02 4.97 -3.65
CA ASN A 17 12.93 3.95 -4.14
C ASN A 17 14.41 4.40 -4.17
N ARG A 18 14.70 5.67 -3.86
CA ARG A 18 16.05 6.24 -3.94
C ARG A 18 16.91 5.81 -2.75
N GLN A 19 18.06 5.23 -3.04
CA GLN A 19 19.09 4.89 -2.04
C GLN A 19 19.74 6.14 -1.42
N ASN A 20 20.32 5.99 -0.22
CA ASN A 20 21.00 7.07 0.52
C ASN A 20 20.11 8.29 0.83
N THR A 21 18.81 8.08 0.92
CA THR A 21 17.85 9.13 1.31
C THR A 21 17.65 9.08 2.83
N PRO A 22 17.57 10.23 3.53
CA PRO A 22 17.31 10.25 4.97
C PRO A 22 16.00 9.53 5.33
N LYS A 23 16.01 8.76 6.43
CA LYS A 23 14.86 7.97 6.89
C LYS A 23 13.58 8.80 7.00
N THR A 24 13.66 10.00 7.59
CA THR A 24 12.52 10.91 7.76
C THR A 24 11.91 11.34 6.43
N LEU A 25 12.73 11.50 5.38
CA LEU A 25 12.20 11.82 4.05
C LEU A 25 11.45 10.62 3.47
N HIS A 26 11.96 9.40 3.60
CA HIS A 26 11.23 8.19 3.20
C HIS A 26 9.89 8.04 3.95
N GLU A 27 9.88 8.26 5.26
CA GLU A 27 8.68 8.22 6.10
C GLU A 27 7.63 9.25 5.61
N ASN A 28 8.05 10.49 5.38
CA ASN A 28 7.18 11.56 4.87
C ASN A 28 6.67 11.29 3.45
N THR A 29 7.54 10.81 2.56
CA THR A 29 7.16 10.42 1.20
C THR A 29 6.12 9.31 1.22
N ALA A 30 6.31 8.30 2.07
CA ALA A 30 5.40 7.19 2.17
C ALA A 30 4.03 7.60 2.74
N ILE A 31 4.00 8.45 3.79
CA ILE A 31 2.75 9.05 4.31
C ILE A 31 2.03 9.85 3.20
N THR A 32 2.79 10.64 2.44
CA THR A 32 2.25 11.46 1.35
C THR A 32 1.63 10.62 0.25
N ILE A 33 2.30 9.54 -0.19
CA ILE A 33 1.76 8.60 -1.18
C ILE A 33 0.45 7.97 -0.67
N GLY A 34 0.41 7.55 0.60
CA GLY A 34 -0.80 7.00 1.21
C GLY A 34 -1.96 7.99 1.18
N ARG A 35 -1.73 9.24 1.62
CA ARG A 35 -2.74 10.31 1.59
C ARG A 35 -3.17 10.67 0.18
N LEU A 36 -2.26 10.68 -0.78
CA LEU A 36 -2.59 10.90 -2.19
C LEU A 36 -3.48 9.78 -2.72
N GLY A 37 -3.20 8.54 -2.34
CA GLY A 37 -4.04 7.38 -2.66
C GLY A 37 -5.43 7.42 -2.01
N PHE A 38 -5.60 8.16 -0.91
CA PHE A 38 -6.92 8.39 -0.33
C PHE A 38 -7.76 9.38 -1.17
N VAL A 39 -7.14 10.43 -1.71
CA VAL A 39 -7.83 11.50 -2.46
C VAL A 39 -7.99 11.17 -3.94
N CYS A 40 -6.97 10.57 -4.57
CA CYS A 40 -6.92 10.28 -6.00
C CYS A 40 -6.57 8.80 -6.26
N PRO A 41 -7.38 7.83 -5.80
CA PRO A 41 -7.01 6.43 -5.81
C PRO A 41 -6.82 5.87 -7.24
N THR A 42 -7.61 6.33 -8.21
CA THR A 42 -7.53 5.89 -9.62
C THR A 42 -6.18 6.20 -10.28
N GLU A 43 -5.53 7.30 -9.89
CA GLU A 43 -4.25 7.73 -10.46
C GLU A 43 -3.07 6.98 -9.82
N VAL A 44 -3.17 6.63 -8.53
CA VAL A 44 -2.08 6.00 -7.78
C VAL A 44 -2.12 4.47 -7.87
N ALA A 45 -3.32 3.87 -7.93
CA ALA A 45 -3.50 2.42 -7.91
C ALA A 45 -2.73 1.65 -9.01
N PRO A 46 -2.60 2.14 -10.25
CA PRO A 46 -1.81 1.47 -11.30
C PRO A 46 -0.33 1.35 -10.94
N HIS A 47 0.17 2.20 -10.05
CA HIS A 47 1.58 2.27 -9.67
C HIS A 47 1.89 1.55 -8.35
N LEU A 48 0.90 0.90 -7.73
CA LEU A 48 1.02 0.29 -6.41
C LEU A 48 2.23 -0.66 -6.29
N SER A 49 2.42 -1.54 -7.27
CA SER A 49 3.53 -2.51 -7.29
C SER A 49 4.92 -1.86 -7.36
N LEU A 50 5.03 -0.59 -7.77
CA LEU A 50 6.30 0.11 -7.89
C LEU A 50 6.84 0.66 -6.57
N PHE A 51 5.99 0.80 -5.55
CA PHE A 51 6.39 1.42 -4.29
C PHE A 51 5.97 0.64 -3.04
N ILE A 52 4.99 -0.27 -3.13
CA ILE A 52 4.33 -0.87 -1.95
C ILE A 52 5.33 -1.56 -1.01
N ARG A 53 6.35 -2.23 -1.55
CA ARG A 53 7.39 -2.87 -0.74
C ARG A 53 8.14 -1.89 0.15
N HIS A 54 8.70 -0.82 -0.43
CA HIS A 54 9.43 0.20 0.33
C HIS A 54 8.51 0.95 1.27
N TRP A 55 7.28 1.25 0.82
CA TRP A 55 6.25 1.86 1.65
C TRP A 55 6.00 1.06 2.92
N CYS A 56 5.79 -0.25 2.82
CA CYS A 56 5.62 -1.13 3.98
C CYS A 56 6.83 -1.13 4.92
N LEU A 57 8.05 -1.21 4.37
CA LEU A 57 9.30 -1.20 5.15
C LEU A 57 9.52 0.08 5.94
N PHE A 58 9.09 1.24 5.43
CA PHE A 58 9.19 2.50 6.16
C PHE A 58 8.05 2.66 7.18
N LEU A 59 6.79 2.41 6.80
CA LEU A 59 5.65 2.62 7.70
C LEU A 59 5.60 1.66 8.88
N ARG A 60 6.14 0.44 8.76
CA ARG A 60 6.21 -0.51 9.90
C ARG A 60 7.02 0.04 11.09
N ASN A 61 7.89 1.01 10.85
CA ASN A 61 8.77 1.59 11.85
C ASN A 61 8.23 2.90 12.46
N ILE A 62 7.09 3.40 11.97
CA ILE A 62 6.45 4.61 12.49
C ILE A 62 5.48 4.22 13.60
N ARG A 63 5.50 4.99 14.70
CA ARG A 63 4.55 4.85 15.81
C ARG A 63 3.12 5.13 15.35
N ASP A 64 2.15 4.51 15.99
CA ASP A 64 0.75 4.71 15.65
C ASP A 64 0.33 6.16 15.93
N ASN A 65 0.00 6.90 14.88
CA ASN A 65 -0.46 8.28 14.91
C ASN A 65 -1.47 8.52 13.77
N ASP A 66 -2.09 9.71 13.73
CA ASP A 66 -3.10 10.03 12.73
C ASP A 66 -2.53 10.09 11.29
N GLU A 67 -1.24 10.36 11.13
CA GLU A 67 -0.56 10.34 9.84
C GLU A 67 -0.48 8.93 9.27
N LYS A 68 0.00 7.97 10.08
CA LYS A 68 0.03 6.55 9.78
C LYS A 68 -1.38 6.04 9.48
N ASP A 69 -2.37 6.38 10.31
CA ASP A 69 -3.79 6.00 10.10
C ASP A 69 -4.29 6.46 8.73
N SER A 70 -4.13 7.75 8.42
CA SER A 70 -4.56 8.31 7.13
C SER A 70 -3.83 7.67 5.94
N ALA A 71 -2.54 7.34 6.08
CA ALA A 71 -1.77 6.70 5.04
C ALA A 71 -2.23 5.25 4.78
N PHE A 72 -2.47 4.47 5.83
CA PHE A 72 -2.97 3.10 5.70
C PHE A 72 -4.39 3.04 5.12
N ARG A 73 -5.28 3.99 5.46
CA ARG A 73 -6.60 4.10 4.83
C ARG A 73 -6.48 4.29 3.32
N GLY A 74 -5.59 5.18 2.90
CA GLY A 74 -5.31 5.40 1.48
C GLY A 74 -4.78 4.15 0.78
N ILE A 75 -3.79 3.47 1.36
CA ILE A 75 -3.28 2.21 0.79
C ILE A 75 -4.36 1.13 0.73
N CYS A 76 -5.21 0.98 1.74
CA CYS A 76 -6.31 0.02 1.69
C CYS A 76 -7.28 0.33 0.54
N ASN A 77 -7.57 1.60 0.27
CA ASN A 77 -8.38 2.00 -0.89
C ASN A 77 -7.68 1.64 -2.21
N LEU A 78 -6.37 1.88 -2.32
CA LEU A 78 -5.59 1.51 -3.51
C LEU A 78 -5.60 0.00 -3.76
N ILE A 79 -5.36 -0.80 -2.72
CA ILE A 79 -5.39 -2.27 -2.82
C ILE A 79 -6.80 -2.76 -3.18
N THR A 80 -7.84 -2.09 -2.69
CA THR A 80 -9.22 -2.44 -3.05
C THR A 80 -9.50 -2.23 -4.54
N LEU A 81 -8.92 -1.18 -5.14
CA LEU A 81 -9.03 -0.92 -6.59
C LEU A 81 -8.11 -1.81 -7.44
N ASN A 82 -6.89 -2.05 -6.98
CA ASN A 82 -5.89 -2.85 -7.69
C ASN A 82 -5.24 -3.88 -6.75
N PRO A 83 -5.93 -4.99 -6.42
CA PRO A 83 -5.40 -6.02 -5.53
C PRO A 83 -4.22 -6.77 -6.16
N ALA A 84 -4.16 -6.84 -7.49
CA ALA A 84 -3.04 -7.46 -8.20
C ALA A 84 -1.70 -6.74 -7.94
N GLY A 85 -1.75 -5.44 -7.66
CA GLY A 85 -0.56 -4.61 -7.41
C GLY A 85 0.19 -4.93 -6.13
N VAL A 86 -0.40 -5.67 -5.18
CA VAL A 86 0.26 -6.03 -3.91
C VAL A 86 0.62 -7.51 -3.81
N LEU A 87 0.21 -8.37 -4.75
CA LEU A 87 0.34 -9.83 -4.62
C LEU A 87 1.76 -10.32 -4.30
N ASN A 88 2.76 -9.81 -5.03
CA ASN A 88 4.14 -10.25 -4.87
C ASN A 88 4.77 -9.78 -3.56
N ASP A 89 4.25 -8.69 -2.98
CA ASP A 89 4.80 -8.04 -1.78
C ASP A 89 3.78 -8.08 -0.63
N PHE A 90 2.77 -8.95 -0.70
CA PHE A 90 1.68 -9.01 0.28
C PHE A 90 2.18 -9.34 1.68
N LEU A 91 3.26 -10.12 1.80
CA LEU A 91 3.91 -10.40 3.08
C LEU A 91 4.39 -9.11 3.76
N PHE A 92 4.94 -8.15 3.00
CA PHE A 92 5.38 -6.87 3.55
C PHE A 92 4.18 -6.03 4.01
N PHE A 93 3.05 -6.11 3.31
CA PHE A 93 1.83 -5.45 3.75
C PHE A 93 1.32 -6.05 5.07
N CYS A 94 1.28 -7.38 5.20
CA CYS A 94 0.89 -8.04 6.45
C CYS A 94 1.80 -7.66 7.63
N ASP A 95 3.11 -7.63 7.42
CA ASP A 95 4.09 -7.20 8.43
C ASP A 95 3.90 -5.73 8.83
N ALA A 96 3.60 -4.84 7.87
CA ALA A 96 3.27 -3.45 8.15
C ALA A 96 1.95 -3.31 8.94
N VAL A 97 0.94 -4.12 8.64
CA VAL A 97 -0.32 -4.17 9.42
C VAL A 97 -0.07 -4.69 10.84
N ALA A 98 0.77 -5.71 11.00
CA ALA A 98 1.14 -6.26 12.30
C ALA A 98 1.94 -5.27 13.19
N SER A 99 2.50 -4.21 12.62
CA SER A 99 3.18 -3.14 13.38
C SER A 99 2.24 -2.25 14.19
N TRP A 100 0.92 -2.36 13.98
CA TRP A 100 -0.08 -1.59 14.72
C TRP A 100 -0.37 -2.22 16.09
N ASN A 101 -0.31 -1.42 17.14
CA ASN A 101 -0.61 -1.87 18.50
C ASN A 101 -2.11 -1.80 18.80
N SER A 102 -2.73 -0.67 18.46
CA SER A 102 -4.16 -0.42 18.72
C SER A 102 -4.78 0.40 17.58
N PRO A 103 -4.98 -0.20 16.39
CA PRO A 103 -5.67 0.47 15.29
C PRO A 103 -7.14 0.75 15.65
N LYS A 104 -7.70 1.83 15.08
CA LYS A 104 -9.13 2.14 15.20
C LYS A 104 -9.97 1.02 14.56
N GLU A 105 -11.18 0.81 15.07
CA GLU A 105 -12.01 -0.34 14.66
C GLU A 105 -12.31 -0.33 13.15
N ASP A 106 -12.63 0.85 12.61
CA ASP A 106 -12.88 1.05 11.19
C ASP A 106 -11.64 0.80 10.30
N LEU A 107 -10.44 0.98 10.85
CA LEU A 107 -9.18 0.62 10.18
C LEU A 107 -8.94 -0.90 10.24
N LYS A 108 -9.27 -1.57 11.35
CA LYS A 108 -9.20 -3.03 11.45
C LYS A 108 -10.09 -3.71 10.42
N GLU A 109 -11.33 -3.25 10.29
CA GLU A 109 -12.27 -3.78 9.30
C GLU A 109 -11.70 -3.69 7.88
N ARG A 110 -11.01 -2.59 7.56
CA ARG A 110 -10.32 -2.41 6.27
C ARG A 110 -9.17 -3.39 6.09
N PHE A 111 -8.38 -3.64 7.13
CA PHE A 111 -7.31 -4.64 7.08
C PHE A 111 -7.87 -6.04 6.82
N HIS A 112 -8.96 -6.42 7.49
CA HIS A 112 -9.63 -7.71 7.25
C HIS A 112 -10.20 -7.81 5.83
N ALA A 113 -10.86 -6.76 5.34
CA ALA A 113 -11.43 -6.74 4.00
C ALA A 113 -10.36 -6.86 2.91
N VAL A 114 -9.24 -6.14 3.05
CA VAL A 114 -8.09 -6.23 2.14
C VAL A 114 -7.46 -7.61 2.19
N GLY A 115 -7.21 -8.14 3.39
CA GLY A 115 -6.61 -9.46 3.58
C GLY A 115 -7.42 -10.55 2.89
N PHE A 116 -8.73 -10.59 3.13
CA PHE A 116 -9.63 -11.57 2.52
C PHE A 116 -9.61 -11.49 0.97
N ARG A 117 -9.70 -10.29 0.40
CA ARG A 117 -9.69 -10.09 -1.05
C ARG A 117 -8.40 -10.58 -1.72
N VAL A 118 -7.25 -10.24 -1.14
CA VAL A 118 -5.95 -10.63 -1.70
C VAL A 118 -5.74 -12.14 -1.58
N THR A 119 -6.11 -12.75 -0.45
CA THR A 119 -6.04 -14.21 -0.26
C THR A 119 -6.89 -14.96 -1.29
N VAL A 120 -8.14 -14.53 -1.51
CA VAL A 120 -9.01 -15.12 -2.55
C VAL A 120 -8.38 -15.02 -3.93
N LEU A 121 -7.77 -13.87 -4.25
CA LEU A 121 -7.12 -13.66 -5.54
C LEU A 121 -5.87 -14.54 -5.73
N MET A 122 -5.10 -14.77 -4.66
CA MET A 122 -3.98 -15.73 -4.66
C MET A 122 -4.47 -17.16 -4.90
N SER A 123 -5.59 -17.57 -4.28
CA SER A 123 -6.19 -18.88 -4.50
C SER A 123 -6.66 -19.07 -5.94
N ILE A 124 -7.35 -18.08 -6.53
CA ILE A 124 -7.78 -18.12 -7.95
C ILE A 124 -6.58 -18.17 -8.89
N SER A 125 -5.53 -17.41 -8.61
CA SER A 125 -4.29 -17.41 -9.41
C SER A 125 -3.59 -18.77 -9.34
N PHE A 126 -3.57 -19.40 -8.17
CA PHE A 126 -3.04 -20.74 -7.98
C PHE A 126 -3.84 -21.78 -8.75
N VAL A 127 -5.18 -21.78 -8.65
CA VAL A 127 -6.06 -22.67 -9.42
C VAL A 127 -5.85 -22.48 -10.93
N SER A 128 -5.83 -21.25 -11.41
CA SER A 128 -5.59 -20.94 -12.82
C SER A 128 -4.21 -21.38 -13.32
N CYS A 129 -3.18 -21.32 -12.46
CA CYS A 129 -1.83 -21.77 -12.78
C CYS A 129 -1.73 -23.31 -12.85
N VAL A 130 -2.39 -24.01 -11.92
CA VAL A 130 -2.49 -25.48 -11.94
C VAL A 130 -3.24 -25.95 -13.19
N GLN A 131 -4.35 -25.29 -13.53
CA GLN A 131 -5.19 -25.67 -14.66
C GLN A 131 -4.59 -25.34 -16.04
N LYS A 132 -3.60 -24.42 -16.10
CA LYS A 132 -2.80 -24.16 -17.31
C LYS A 132 -1.58 -25.08 -17.45
N ARG A 133 -1.27 -25.89 -16.43
CA ARG A 133 -0.17 -26.87 -16.45
C ARG A 133 -0.65 -28.32 -16.64
N ALA A 134 -1.96 -28.54 -16.72
CA ALA A 134 -2.59 -29.81 -17.08
C ALA A 134 -3.09 -29.74 -18.53
#